data_AF-A0A3D1RGF8-F1
#
_entry.id   AF-A0A3D1RGF8-F1
#
_cell.length_a   1.000
_cell.length_b   1.000
_cell.length_c   1.000
_cell.angle_alpha   90.00
_cell.angle_beta   90.00
_cell.angle_gamma   90.00
#
_symmetry.space_group_name_H-M   'P 1'
#
loop_
_entity.id
_entity.type
_entity.pdbx_description
1 polymer ?
#
loop_
_entity_poly.entity_id
_entity_poly.type
_entity_poly.pdbx_seq_one_letter_code
_entity_poly.pdbx_strand_id
1 'polypeptide(L)'
;MDCPLIRGELVAYHFGSVDEATRDAVEAHLLGCPGCLRAFLALKREIETAGASPRPSPAARERLRQAVARDLASRASAARPLWWRRPLAFGFVTAAAAAAMLLVLSVRGQMNLMAEIAGTTPAEVRAPAPADEVN
;
A
#
# COMPACT_ATOMS: atom_id res chain seq x y z
N MET A 1 13.91 -6.03 -35.65
CA MET A 1 13.64 -7.48 -35.46
C MET A 1 12.86 -7.98 -36.65
N ASP A 2 13.22 -9.14 -37.18
CA ASP A 2 12.67 -9.64 -38.45
C ASP A 2 11.39 -10.46 -38.24
N CYS A 3 10.47 -10.38 -39.21
CA CYS A 3 9.18 -11.07 -39.16
C CYS A 3 9.27 -12.58 -38.85
N PRO A 4 10.25 -13.36 -39.37
CA PRO A 4 10.36 -14.78 -39.04
C PRO A 4 10.64 -15.05 -37.57
N LEU A 5 11.50 -14.24 -36.94
CA LEU A 5 11.84 -14.35 -35.52
C LEU A 5 10.61 -14.06 -34.66
N ILE A 6 9.93 -12.94 -34.93
CA ILE A 6 8.72 -12.57 -34.19
C ILE A 6 7.63 -13.62 -34.31
N ARG A 7 7.42 -14.20 -35.51
CA ARG A 7 6.43 -15.26 -35.70
C ARG A 7 6.75 -16.52 -34.87
N GLY A 8 8.03 -16.85 -34.71
CA GLY A 8 8.47 -17.95 -33.85
C GLY A 8 8.08 -17.75 -32.39
N GLU A 9 8.12 -16.50 -31.92
CA GLU A 9 7.86 -16.14 -30.52
C GLU A 9 6.37 -15.96 -30.18
N LEU A 10 5.47 -15.85 -31.15
CA LEU A 10 4.05 -15.52 -30.90
C LEU A 10 3.33 -16.50 -29.96
N VAL A 11 3.67 -17.79 -30.02
CA VAL A 11 3.08 -18.82 -29.15
C VAL A 11 3.55 -18.64 -27.71
N ALA A 12 4.87 -18.49 -27.50
CA ALA A 12 5.44 -18.26 -26.19
C ALA A 12 4.97 -16.93 -25.59
N TYR A 13 4.86 -15.89 -26.42
CA TYR A 13 4.30 -14.59 -26.05
C TYR A 13 2.85 -14.73 -25.59
N HIS A 14 1.99 -15.45 -26.33
CA HIS A 14 0.59 -15.67 -25.96
C HIS A 14 0.44 -16.31 -24.58
N PHE A 15 1.30 -17.29 -24.25
CA PHE A 15 1.29 -17.96 -22.95
C PHE A 15 2.11 -17.24 -21.86
N GLY A 16 2.70 -16.09 -22.18
CA GLY A 16 3.51 -15.30 -21.24
C GLY A 16 4.80 -15.99 -20.81
N SER A 17 5.34 -16.91 -21.63
CA SER A 17 6.55 -17.68 -21.33
C SER A 17 7.83 -17.10 -21.95
N VAL A 18 7.76 -15.90 -22.51
CA VAL A 18 8.92 -15.12 -22.97
C VAL A 18 9.48 -14.25 -21.86
N ASP A 19 10.77 -13.91 -21.93
CA ASP A 19 11.37 -12.91 -21.05
C ASP A 19 10.91 -11.48 -21.41
N GLU A 20 11.24 -10.52 -20.54
CA GLU A 20 10.80 -9.12 -20.70
C GLU A 20 11.36 -8.47 -21.97
N ALA A 21 12.63 -8.72 -22.30
CA ALA A 21 13.25 -8.16 -23.49
C ALA A 21 12.58 -8.66 -24.79
N THR A 22 12.23 -9.94 -24.83
CA THR A 22 11.52 -10.56 -25.94
C THR A 22 10.08 -10.06 -26.02
N ARG A 23 9.41 -9.91 -24.87
CA ARG A 23 8.07 -9.31 -24.78
C ARG A 23 8.05 -7.91 -25.39
N ASP A 24 8.95 -7.02 -24.95
CA ASP A 24 9.04 -5.64 -25.45
C ASP A 24 9.27 -5.61 -26.96
N ALA A 25 10.15 -6.49 -27.46
CA ALA A 25 10.47 -6.55 -28.87
C ALA A 25 9.30 -7.09 -29.73
N VAL A 26 8.56 -8.07 -29.22
CA VAL A 26 7.33 -8.56 -29.87
C VAL A 26 6.29 -7.45 -29.91
N GLU A 27 6.04 -6.78 -28.80
CA GLU A 27 5.05 -5.69 -28.71
C GLU A 27 5.37 -4.54 -29.65
N ALA A 28 6.62 -4.06 -29.63
CA ALA A 28 7.09 -3.02 -30.55
C ALA A 28 6.91 -3.43 -32.02
N HIS A 29 7.18 -4.70 -32.37
CA HIS A 29 7.02 -5.18 -33.74
C HIS A 29 5.55 -5.32 -34.14
N LEU A 30 4.67 -5.79 -33.25
CA LEU A 30 3.24 -5.92 -33.54
C LEU A 30 2.58 -4.57 -33.81
N LEU A 31 3.03 -3.51 -33.12
CA LEU A 31 2.58 -2.13 -33.38
C LEU A 31 3.01 -1.61 -34.76
N GLY A 32 4.19 -2.02 -35.25
CA GLY A 32 4.77 -1.57 -36.51
C GLY A 32 4.45 -2.45 -37.74
N CYS A 33 3.99 -3.70 -37.53
CA CYS A 33 3.86 -4.69 -38.60
C CYS A 33 2.45 -5.32 -38.63
N PRO A 34 1.55 -4.83 -39.52
CA PRO A 34 0.19 -5.37 -39.64
C PRO A 34 0.12 -6.86 -40.03
N GLY A 35 1.16 -7.39 -40.68
CA GLY A 35 1.23 -8.81 -41.04
C GLY A 35 1.43 -9.71 -39.82
N CYS A 36 2.36 -9.33 -38.93
CA CYS A 36 2.60 -10.07 -37.68
C CYS A 36 1.44 -9.89 -36.70
N LEU A 37 0.80 -8.72 -36.65
CA LEU A 37 -0.42 -8.51 -35.87
C LEU A 37 -1.56 -9.44 -36.32
N ARG A 38 -1.80 -9.55 -37.64
CA ARG A 38 -2.81 -10.48 -38.17
C ARG A 38 -2.50 -11.94 -37.84
N ALA A 39 -1.24 -12.34 -37.93
CA ALA A 39 -0.81 -13.69 -37.55
C ALA A 39 -1.07 -13.96 -36.06
N PHE A 40 -0.74 -12.99 -35.19
CA PHE A 40 -1.00 -13.11 -33.75
C PHE A 40 -2.50 -13.20 -33.43
N LEU A 41 -3.33 -12.38 -34.07
CA LEU A 41 -4.79 -12.43 -33.89
C LEU A 41 -5.40 -13.75 -34.38
N ALA A 42 -4.89 -14.30 -35.49
CA ALA A 42 -5.30 -15.61 -35.98
C ALA A 42 -4.95 -16.71 -34.97
N LEU A 43 -3.71 -16.73 -34.48
CA LEU A 43 -3.26 -17.66 -33.43
C LEU A 43 -4.13 -17.56 -32.17
N LYS A 44 -4.39 -16.35 -31.68
CA LYS A 44 -5.25 -16.12 -30.50
C LYS A 44 -6.65 -16.69 -30.72
N ARG A 45 -7.25 -16.43 -31.89
CA ARG A 45 -8.58 -16.96 -32.23
C ARG A 45 -8.57 -18.49 -32.29
N GLU A 46 -7.56 -19.10 -32.90
CA GLU A 46 -7.42 -20.56 -32.95
C GLU A 46 -7.38 -21.17 -31.55
N ILE A 47 -6.61 -20.60 -30.63
CA ILE A 47 -6.52 -21.06 -29.24
C ILE A 47 -7.86 -20.90 -28.50
N GLU A 48 -8.53 -19.75 -28.64
CA GLU A 48 -9.80 -19.47 -27.96
C GLU A 48 -10.96 -20.31 -28.50
N THR A 49 -10.92 -20.64 -29.79
CA THR A 49 -11.98 -21.40 -30.48
C THR A 49 -11.69 -22.88 -30.63
N ALA A 50 -10.53 -23.36 -30.16
CA ALA A 50 -10.20 -24.77 -30.01
C ALA A 50 -11.07 -25.44 -28.93
N GLY A 51 -12.40 -25.41 -29.12
CA GLY A 51 -13.41 -25.98 -28.22
C GLY A 51 -13.43 -27.51 -28.19
N ALA A 52 -12.51 -28.17 -28.89
CA ALA A 52 -12.50 -29.62 -29.09
C ALA A 52 -11.39 -30.35 -28.32
N SER A 53 -10.51 -29.65 -27.59
CA SER A 53 -9.52 -30.36 -26.78
C SER A 53 -10.18 -31.12 -25.62
N PRO A 54 -9.83 -32.40 -25.40
CA PRO A 54 -10.34 -33.17 -24.28
C PRO A 54 -10.13 -32.41 -22.97
N ARG A 55 -11.19 -32.22 -22.20
CA ARG A 55 -11.07 -31.59 -20.88
C ARG A 55 -10.16 -32.45 -19.99
N PRO A 56 -9.20 -31.86 -19.27
CA PRO A 56 -8.39 -32.60 -18.30
C PRO A 56 -9.29 -33.30 -17.28
N SER A 57 -8.90 -34.51 -16.86
CA SER A 57 -9.65 -35.26 -15.84
C SER A 57 -9.71 -34.47 -14.52
N PRO A 58 -10.72 -34.70 -13.67
CA PRO A 58 -10.81 -34.03 -12.36
C PRO A 58 -9.54 -34.22 -11.51
N ALA A 59 -8.96 -35.42 -11.53
CA ALA A 59 -7.72 -35.72 -10.82
C ALA A 59 -6.51 -34.93 -11.36
N ALA A 60 -6.41 -34.71 -12.68
CA ALA A 60 -5.35 -33.88 -13.25
C ALA A 60 -5.47 -32.41 -12.83
N ARG A 61 -6.70 -31.86 -12.83
CA ARG A 61 -6.95 -30.48 -12.37
C ARG A 61 -6.61 -30.32 -10.90
N GLU A 62 -6.98 -31.29 -10.07
CA GLU A 62 -6.70 -31.22 -8.64
C GLU A 62 -5.20 -31.26 -8.35
N ARG A 63 -4.45 -32.15 -9.01
CA ARG A 63 -2.99 -32.17 -8.93
C ARG A 63 -2.37 -30.83 -9.34
N LEU A 64 -2.87 -30.21 -10.41
CA LEU A 64 -2.40 -28.89 -10.85
C LEU A 64 -2.68 -27.81 -9.80
N ARG A 65 -3.88 -27.76 -9.23
CA ARG A 65 -4.23 -26.80 -8.17
C ARG A 65 -3.32 -26.94 -6.95
N GLN A 66 -3.07 -28.16 -6.52
CA GLN A 66 -2.17 -28.43 -5.39
C GLN A 66 -0.72 -28.06 -5.69
N ALA A 67 -0.26 -28.24 -6.94
CA ALA A 67 1.07 -27.79 -7.36
C ALA A 67 1.18 -26.26 -7.33
N VAL A 68 0.20 -25.54 -7.90
CA VAL A 68 0.15 -24.07 -7.89
C VAL A 68 0.05 -23.53 -6.47
N ALA A 69 -0.80 -24.11 -5.62
CA ALA A 69 -0.94 -23.69 -4.23
C ALA A 69 0.38 -23.79 -3.45
N ARG A 70 1.15 -24.87 -3.67
CA ARG A 70 2.47 -25.03 -3.05
C ARG A 70 3.50 -24.01 -3.56
N ASP A 71 3.52 -23.73 -4.86
CA ASP A 71 4.42 -22.71 -5.43
C ASP A 71 4.10 -21.30 -4.93
N LEU A 72 2.82 -20.95 -4.83
CA LEU A 72 2.42 -19.66 -4.29
C LEU A 72 2.70 -19.55 -2.79
N ALA A 73 2.49 -20.64 -2.02
CA ALA A 73 2.80 -20.66 -0.60
C ALA A 73 4.30 -20.50 -0.31
N SER A 74 5.18 -21.10 -1.13
CA SER A 74 6.63 -20.95 -0.97
C SER A 74 7.13 -19.54 -1.27
N ARG A 75 6.51 -18.85 -2.25
CA ARG A 75 6.80 -17.43 -2.53
C ARG A 75 6.29 -16.52 -1.42
N ALA A 76 5.11 -16.80 -0.88
CA ALA A 76 4.55 -16.02 0.22
C ALA A 76 5.34 -16.18 1.52
N SER A 77 5.88 -17.36 1.80
CA SER A 77 6.72 -17.58 2.99
C SER A 77 8.11 -16.94 2.89
N ALA A 78 8.58 -16.61 1.68
CA ALA A 78 9.77 -15.79 1.49
C ALA A 78 9.56 -14.30 1.84
N ALA A 79 8.31 -13.85 1.98
CA ALA A 79 8.03 -12.55 2.55
C ALA A 79 8.44 -12.57 4.03
N ARG A 80 9.38 -11.68 4.39
CA ARG A 80 9.92 -11.59 5.76
C ARG A 80 8.77 -11.62 6.76
N PRO A 81 8.80 -12.52 7.76
CA PRO A 81 7.66 -12.72 8.63
C PRO A 81 7.29 -11.39 9.32
N LEU A 82 5.99 -11.10 9.41
CA LEU A 82 5.44 -9.89 10.02
C LEU A 82 5.68 -9.78 11.53
N TRP A 83 6.55 -10.62 12.12
CA TRP A 83 6.86 -10.60 13.55
C TRP A 83 7.45 -9.27 14.01
N TRP A 84 8.15 -8.52 13.15
CA TRP A 84 8.64 -7.16 13.44
C TRP A 84 7.57 -6.06 13.32
N ARG A 85 6.44 -6.33 12.66
CA ARG A 85 5.32 -5.36 12.55
C ARG A 85 4.42 -5.37 13.78
N ARG A 86 4.39 -6.45 14.54
CA ARG A 86 3.62 -6.55 15.80
C ARG A 86 4.10 -5.58 16.89
N PRO A 87 5.40 -5.44 17.22
CA PRO A 87 5.83 -4.47 18.23
C PRO A 87 5.58 -3.01 17.80
N LEU A 88 5.66 -2.70 16.50
CA LEU A 88 5.36 -1.36 15.99
C LEU A 88 3.89 -0.95 16.18
N ALA A 89 2.95 -1.88 16.01
CA ALA A 89 1.52 -1.60 16.23
C ALA A 89 1.22 -1.26 17.69
N PHE A 90 1.84 -1.95 18.65
CA PHE A 90 1.72 -1.60 20.07
C PHE A 90 2.41 -0.27 20.41
N GLY A 91 3.54 0.04 19.77
CA GLY A 91 4.24 1.32 19.96
C GLY A 91 3.41 2.54 19.55
N PHE A 92 2.63 2.45 18.47
CA PHE A 92 1.77 3.57 18.04
C PHE A 92 0.59 3.81 19.00
N VAL A 93 -0.02 2.76 19.52
CA VAL A 93 -1.15 2.87 20.47
C VAL A 93 -0.68 3.50 21.79
N THR A 94 0.48 3.07 22.30
CA THR A 94 1.03 3.64 23.55
C THR A 94 1.48 5.08 23.37
N ALA A 95 2.12 5.43 22.23
CA ALA A 95 2.51 6.79 21.93
C ALA A 95 1.31 7.74 21.79
N ALA A 96 0.24 7.31 21.12
CA ALA A 96 -0.98 8.11 20.98
C ALA A 96 -1.67 8.36 22.33
N ALA A 97 -1.75 7.35 23.20
CA ALA A 97 -2.31 7.49 24.54
C ALA A 97 -1.49 8.45 25.41
N ALA A 98 -0.15 8.33 25.38
CA ALA A 98 0.74 9.23 26.12
C ALA A 98 0.62 10.68 25.63
N ALA A 99 0.56 10.90 24.31
CA ALA A 99 0.37 12.23 23.74
C ALA A 99 -0.98 12.85 24.13
N ALA A 100 -2.07 12.08 24.08
CA ALA A 100 -3.38 12.53 24.53
C ALA A 100 -3.39 12.88 26.03
N MET A 101 -2.74 12.07 26.86
CA MET A 101 -2.63 12.34 28.29
C MET A 101 -1.83 13.60 28.60
N LEU A 102 -0.70 13.82 27.91
CA LEU A 102 0.08 15.05 28.02
C LEU A 102 -0.70 16.29 27.57
N LEU A 103 -1.51 16.17 26.51
CA LEU A 103 -2.38 17.26 26.05
C LEU A 103 -3.41 17.64 27.12
N VAL A 104 -4.08 16.64 27.73
CA VAL A 104 -5.07 16.86 28.80
C VAL A 104 -4.44 17.51 30.03
N LEU A 105 -3.24 17.07 30.42
CA LEU A 105 -2.50 17.65 31.55
C LEU A 105 -2.10 19.11 31.28
N SER A 106 -1.68 19.42 30.05
CA SER A 106 -1.31 20.78 29.64
C SER A 106 -2.50 21.74 29.69
N VAL A 107 -3.67 21.31 29.19
CA VAL A 107 -4.90 22.13 29.23
C VAL A 107 -5.35 22.37 30.67
N ARG A 108 -5.33 21.34 31.54
CA ARG A 108 -5.67 21.50 32.96
C ARG A 108 -4.72 22.44 33.69
N GLY A 109 -3.42 22.36 33.40
CA GLY A 109 -2.41 23.27 33.97
C GLY A 109 -2.68 24.73 33.60
N GLN A 110 -3.02 25.01 32.33
CA GLN A 110 -3.36 26.37 31.89
C GLN A 110 -4.62 26.93 32.55
N MET A 111 -5.65 26.10 32.74
CA MET A 111 -6.88 26.52 33.42
C MET A 111 -6.65 26.88 34.89
N ASN A 112 -5.83 26.10 35.61
CA ASN A 112 -5.48 26.41 37.00
C ASN A 112 -4.69 27.73 37.11
N LEU A 113 -3.77 27.99 36.17
CA LEU A 113 -2.97 29.21 36.16
C LEU A 113 -3.83 30.47 35.90
N MET A 114 -4.85 30.36 35.06
CA MET A 114 -5.82 31.45 34.84
C MET A 114 -6.71 31.70 36.06
N ALA A 115 -7.11 30.64 36.78
CA ALA A 115 -7.91 30.78 38.00
C ALA A 115 -7.12 31.47 39.13
N GLU A 116 -5.82 31.22 39.24
CA GLU A 116 -4.94 31.84 40.24
C GLU A 116 -4.67 33.32 39.96
N ILE A 117 -4.54 33.70 38.68
CA ILE A 117 -4.44 35.12 38.27
C ILE A 117 -5.78 35.85 38.45
N ALA A 118 -6.91 35.20 38.23
CA ALA A 118 -8.23 35.80 38.46
C ALA A 118 -8.59 35.94 39.96
N GLY A 119 -8.02 35.09 40.82
CA GLY A 119 -8.22 35.12 42.27
C GLY A 119 -7.33 36.12 43.02
N THR A 120 -6.35 36.74 42.36
CA THR A 120 -5.56 37.84 42.95
C THR A 120 -6.35 39.14 42.83
N THR A 121 -7.34 39.29 43.71
CA THR A 121 -8.01 40.57 43.98
C THR A 121 -6.92 41.62 44.29
N PRO A 122 -6.84 42.73 43.54
CA PRO A 122 -5.86 43.76 43.84
C PRO A 122 -6.14 44.28 45.25
N ALA A 123 -5.16 44.07 46.12
CA ALA A 123 -5.16 44.58 47.48
C ALA A 123 -5.48 46.08 47.44
N GLU A 124 -6.63 46.39 48.02
CA GLU A 124 -7.10 47.68 48.49
C GLU A 124 -5.98 48.73 48.60
N VAL A 125 -5.91 49.60 47.59
CA VAL A 125 -5.07 50.80 47.59
C VAL A 125 -5.59 51.70 48.71
N ARG A 126 -4.97 51.57 49.88
CA ARG A 126 -5.23 52.40 51.06
C ARG A 126 -4.92 53.85 50.70
N ALA A 127 -5.98 54.67 50.61
CA ALA A 127 -5.87 56.09 50.33
C ALA A 127 -4.97 56.80 51.37
N PRO A 128 -4.08 57.72 50.94
CA PRO A 128 -3.28 58.51 51.87
C PRO A 128 -4.19 59.45 52.69
N ALA A 129 -3.94 59.49 54.00
CA ALA A 129 -4.64 60.34 54.95
C ALA A 129 -4.47 61.83 54.59
N PRO A 130 -5.50 62.68 54.74
CA PRO A 130 -5.37 64.10 54.48
C PRO A 130 -4.45 64.75 55.51
N ALA A 131 -3.49 65.51 55.01
CA ALA A 131 -2.69 66.43 55.78
C ALA A 131 -3.49 67.73 56.03
N ASP A 132 -3.21 68.31 57.20
CA ASP A 132 -3.34 69.73 57.56
C ASP A 132 -4.71 70.28 58.03
N GLU A 133 -4.71 70.79 59.27
CA GLU A 133 -5.02 72.20 59.54
C GLU A 133 -4.47 72.62 60.93
N VAL A 134 -3.37 73.39 60.91
CA VAL A 134 -2.87 74.19 62.03
C VAL A 134 -2.71 75.62 61.51
N ASN A 135 -3.72 76.47 61.75
CA ASN A 135 -3.56 77.82 62.33
C ASN A 135 -4.93 78.46 62.59
#